data_AF-A0A960A4R5-F1
#
_entry.id   AF-A0A960A4R5-F1
#
_cell.length_a   1.000
_cell.length_b   1.000
_cell.length_c   1.000
_cell.angle_alpha   90.00
_cell.angle_beta   90.00
_cell.angle_gamma   90.00
#
_symmetry.space_group_name_H-M   'P 1'
#
loop_
_entity.id
_entity.type
_entity.pdbx_description
1 polymer ?
#
loop_
_entity_poly.entity_id
_entity_poly.type
_entity_poly.pdbx_seq_one_letter_code
_entity_poly.pdbx_strand_id
1 'polypeptide(L)'
;MTYTLPDLDYDYGALAPHIAPEIMELHHSKHHAAYVAGANAALEQLAAARDKGEFGAIPKLEKDLAFHLGGHINHSVFWKNMSPDGGGEPDGDVAAAIDEYFGSFAGFKGQFNAAANSIQGSGWSMLVWDTLGQRLNINQLFDQQGNLP
;
A
#
# COMPACT_ATOMS: atom_id res chain seq x y z
N MET A 1 -11.38 18.11 3.38
CA MET A 1 -10.13 17.90 2.61
C MET A 1 -10.38 16.72 1.69
N THR A 2 -9.92 16.80 0.44
CA THR A 2 -10.18 15.81 -0.60
C THR A 2 -8.87 15.12 -0.92
N TYR A 3 -8.86 13.78 -1.02
CA TYR A 3 -7.69 13.03 -1.46
C TYR A 3 -7.38 13.32 -2.93
N THR A 4 -6.10 13.33 -3.28
CA THR A 4 -5.60 13.59 -4.64
C THR A 4 -4.69 12.47 -5.09
N LEU A 5 -4.70 12.17 -6.39
CA LEU A 5 -3.72 11.28 -6.98
C LEU A 5 -2.35 11.99 -6.97
N PRO A 6 -1.32 11.43 -6.30
CA PRO A 6 0.01 12.03 -6.31
C PRO A 6 0.67 11.86 -7.67
N ASP A 7 1.45 12.84 -8.11
CA ASP A 7 2.31 12.65 -9.27
C ASP A 7 3.46 11.66 -8.95
N LEU A 8 3.96 10.97 -9.98
CA LEU A 8 5.15 10.12 -9.86
C LEU A 8 6.41 11.00 -9.90
N ASP A 9 7.43 10.60 -9.14
CA ASP A 9 8.75 11.27 -9.13
C ASP A 9 9.62 10.90 -10.35
N TYR A 10 9.10 10.03 -11.20
CA TYR A 10 9.81 9.45 -12.35
C TYR A 10 8.83 9.15 -13.49
N ASP A 11 9.35 9.06 -14.72
CA ASP A 11 8.57 8.71 -15.91
C ASP A 11 8.03 7.27 -15.82
N TYR A 12 6.89 6.99 -16.48
CA TYR A 12 6.31 5.64 -16.49
C TYR A 12 7.28 4.57 -17.00
N GLY A 13 8.21 4.91 -17.89
CA GLY A 13 9.23 3.97 -18.38
C GLY A 13 10.50 3.86 -17.53
N ALA A 14 10.64 4.63 -16.46
CA ALA A 14 11.88 4.73 -15.69
C ALA A 14 12.29 3.42 -14.99
N LEU A 15 11.34 2.52 -14.73
CA LEU A 15 11.60 1.25 -14.02
C LEU A 15 11.80 0.05 -14.96
N ALA A 16 11.83 0.27 -16.27
CA ALA A 16 12.13 -0.77 -17.24
C ALA A 16 13.60 -1.24 -17.11
N PRO A 17 13.90 -2.54 -17.32
CA PRO A 17 13.00 -3.60 -17.80
C PRO A 17 12.22 -4.33 -16.69
N HIS A 18 12.39 -3.94 -15.43
CA HIS A 18 11.82 -4.67 -14.28
C HIS A 18 10.31 -4.49 -14.17
N ILE A 19 9.79 -3.30 -14.49
CA ILE A 19 8.36 -3.02 -14.61
C ILE A 19 8.11 -2.33 -15.95
N ALA A 20 7.15 -2.84 -16.71
CA ALA A 20 6.83 -2.30 -18.03
C ALA A 20 6.17 -0.91 -17.93
N PRO A 21 6.46 0.03 -18.86
CA PRO A 21 5.85 1.36 -18.86
C PRO A 21 4.32 1.34 -18.90
N GLU A 22 3.75 0.42 -19.69
CA GLU A 22 2.29 0.24 -19.80
C GLU A 22 1.65 -0.15 -18.46
N ILE A 23 2.32 -0.99 -17.66
CA ILE A 23 1.86 -1.34 -16.32
C ILE A 23 1.87 -0.10 -15.45
N MET A 24 2.97 0.67 -15.44
CA MET A 24 3.08 1.88 -14.63
C MET A 24 1.99 2.91 -14.97
N GLU A 25 1.74 3.14 -16.26
CA GLU A 25 0.72 4.08 -16.71
C GLU A 25 -0.69 3.64 -16.30
N LEU A 26 -1.06 2.38 -16.54
CA LEU A 26 -2.40 1.87 -16.17
C LEU A 26 -2.57 1.80 -14.65
N HIS A 27 -1.55 1.34 -13.94
CA HIS A 27 -1.57 1.17 -12.48
C HIS A 27 -1.70 2.50 -11.75
N HIS A 28 -0.99 3.54 -12.22
CA HIS A 28 -1.11 4.88 -11.68
C HIS A 28 -2.39 5.59 -12.15
N SER A 29 -2.56 5.78 -13.47
CA SER A 29 -3.60 6.66 -14.02
C SER A 29 -5.01 6.07 -13.98
N LYS A 30 -5.14 4.74 -13.83
CA LYS A 30 -6.45 4.07 -13.75
C LYS A 30 -6.71 3.50 -12.37
N HIS A 31 -5.87 2.56 -11.92
CA HIS A 31 -6.15 1.83 -10.68
C HIS A 31 -6.02 2.73 -9.44
N HIS A 32 -4.91 3.45 -9.29
CA HIS A 32 -4.75 4.38 -8.16
C HIS A 32 -5.77 5.53 -8.22
N ALA A 33 -6.03 6.08 -9.42
CA ALA A 33 -7.06 7.10 -9.62
C ALA A 33 -8.46 6.65 -9.15
N ALA A 34 -8.83 5.39 -9.39
CA ALA A 34 -10.11 4.84 -8.93
C ALA A 34 -10.19 4.74 -7.39
N TYR A 35 -9.09 4.39 -6.71
CA TYR A 35 -9.05 4.39 -5.25
C TYR A 35 -9.23 5.80 -4.67
N VAL A 36 -8.57 6.81 -5.24
CA VAL A 36 -8.74 8.21 -4.83
C VAL A 36 -10.19 8.67 -4.99
N ALA A 37 -10.80 8.42 -6.15
CA ALA A 37 -12.18 8.79 -6.42
C ALA A 37 -13.16 8.10 -5.45
N GLY A 38 -12.99 6.79 -5.24
CA GLY A 38 -13.84 6.01 -4.33
C GLY A 38 -13.72 6.44 -2.87
N ALA A 39 -12.52 6.75 -2.39
CA ALA A 39 -12.31 7.21 -1.02
C ALA A 39 -13.03 8.55 -0.77
N ASN A 40 -12.92 9.48 -1.71
CA ASN A 40 -13.62 10.77 -1.64
C ASN A 40 -15.15 10.59 -1.65
N ALA A 41 -15.67 9.73 -2.54
CA ALA A 41 -17.10 9.44 -2.62
C ALA A 41 -17.64 8.78 -1.34
N ALA A 42 -16.86 7.91 -0.69
CA ALA A 42 -17.25 7.29 0.58
C ALA A 42 -17.32 8.34 1.70
N LEU A 43 -16.35 9.26 1.78
CA LEU A 43 -16.34 10.34 2.78
C LEU A 43 -17.53 11.30 2.61
N GLU A 44 -17.88 11.64 1.36
CA GLU A 44 -19.04 12.49 1.06
C GLU A 44 -20.34 11.82 1.51
N GLN A 45 -20.53 10.54 1.20
CA GLN A 45 -21.72 9.79 1.61
C GLN A 45 -21.80 9.61 3.13
N LEU A 46 -20.67 9.38 3.81
CA LEU A 46 -20.61 9.33 5.27
C LEU A 46 -20.97 10.69 5.91
N ALA A 47 -20.56 11.81 5.31
CA ALA A 47 -20.97 13.14 5.76
C ALA A 47 -22.48 13.35 5.61
N ALA A 48 -23.03 13.02 4.43
CA ALA A 48 -24.47 13.12 4.20
C ALA A 48 -25.29 12.23 5.15
N ALA A 49 -24.80 11.03 5.47
CA ALA A 49 -25.43 10.14 6.44
C ALA A 49 -25.49 10.75 7.85
N ARG A 50 -24.41 11.42 8.30
CA ARG A 50 -24.37 12.13 9.58
C ARG A 50 -25.33 13.32 9.60
N ASP A 51 -25.34 14.12 8.54
CA ASP A 51 -26.20 15.32 8.45
C ASP A 51 -27.70 14.96 8.48
N LYS A 52 -28.07 13.81 7.91
CA LYS A 52 -29.45 13.30 7.89
C LYS A 52 -29.81 12.43 9.09
N GLY A 53 -28.82 11.95 9.85
CA GLY A 53 -29.02 10.93 10.88
C GLY A 53 -29.43 9.55 10.32
N GLU A 54 -29.06 9.25 9.07
CA GLU A 54 -29.46 8.03 8.34
C GLU A 54 -28.29 7.05 8.21
N PHE A 55 -28.23 6.07 9.09
CA PHE A 55 -27.08 5.15 9.20
C PHE A 55 -27.29 3.76 8.60
N GLY A 56 -28.37 3.55 7.85
CA GLY A 56 -28.70 2.23 7.29
C GLY A 56 -27.64 1.66 6.33
N ALA A 57 -26.87 2.54 5.68
CA ALA A 57 -25.81 2.15 4.73
C ALA A 57 -24.41 2.03 5.36
N ILE A 58 -24.25 2.25 6.68
CA ILE A 58 -22.94 2.30 7.34
C ILE A 58 -22.05 1.08 7.04
N PRO A 59 -22.52 -0.19 7.10
CA PRO A 59 -21.67 -1.34 6.80
C PRO A 59 -21.04 -1.30 5.40
N LYS A 60 -21.78 -0.76 4.41
CA LYS A 60 -21.27 -0.56 3.05
C LYS A 60 -20.26 0.58 3.03
N LEU A 61 -20.62 1.74 3.57
CA LEU A 61 -19.81 2.96 3.48
C LEU A 61 -18.46 2.83 4.20
N GLU A 62 -18.44 2.15 5.35
CA GLU A 62 -17.19 1.88 6.07
C GLU A 62 -16.31 0.88 5.31
N LYS A 63 -16.91 -0.12 4.66
CA LYS A 63 -16.17 -1.04 3.78
C LYS A 63 -15.62 -0.33 2.54
N ASP A 64 -16.41 0.53 1.92
CA ASP A 64 -15.98 1.34 0.76
C ASP A 64 -14.81 2.23 1.15
N LEU A 65 -14.92 2.93 2.29
CA LEU A 65 -13.85 3.80 2.77
C LEU A 65 -12.59 2.99 3.07
N ALA A 66 -12.68 1.89 3.81
CA ALA A 66 -11.53 1.05 4.13
C ALA A 66 -10.85 0.50 2.87
N PHE A 67 -11.61 -0.02 1.90
CA PHE A 67 -11.06 -0.56 0.65
C PHE A 67 -10.40 0.53 -0.19
N HIS A 68 -11.08 1.64 -0.43
CA HIS A 68 -10.56 2.69 -1.30
C HIS A 68 -9.43 3.50 -0.65
N LEU A 69 -9.54 3.82 0.64
CA LEU A 69 -8.48 4.51 1.37
C LEU A 69 -7.26 3.61 1.57
N GLY A 70 -7.46 2.33 1.90
CA GLY A 70 -6.38 1.34 1.94
C GLY A 70 -5.66 1.27 0.60
N GLY A 71 -6.41 1.16 -0.51
CA GLY A 71 -5.84 1.19 -1.85
C GLY A 71 -5.04 2.46 -2.13
N HIS A 72 -5.56 3.64 -1.76
CA HIS A 72 -4.86 4.91 -1.95
C HIS A 72 -3.55 4.98 -1.13
N ILE A 73 -3.57 4.57 0.14
CA ILE A 73 -2.38 4.55 1.00
C ILE A 73 -1.32 3.60 0.43
N ASN A 74 -1.73 2.36 0.12
CA ASN A 74 -0.80 1.33 -0.34
C ASN A 74 -0.09 1.74 -1.63
N HIS A 75 -0.83 2.29 -2.60
CA HIS A 75 -0.25 2.73 -3.86
C HIS A 75 0.62 3.99 -3.68
N SER A 76 0.22 4.92 -2.84
CA SER A 76 1.02 6.13 -2.56
C SER A 76 2.39 5.78 -1.96
N VAL A 77 2.44 4.77 -1.08
CA VAL A 77 3.71 4.24 -0.56
C VAL A 77 4.45 3.44 -1.63
N PHE A 78 3.75 2.61 -2.41
CA PHE A 78 4.36 1.81 -3.48
C PHE A 78 5.16 2.64 -4.48
N TRP A 79 4.63 3.79 -4.91
CA TRP A 79 5.35 4.69 -5.83
C TRP A 79 6.63 5.26 -5.22
N LYS A 80 6.61 5.62 -3.94
CA LYS A 80 7.79 6.16 -3.24
C LYS A 80 8.82 5.09 -2.86
N ASN A 81 8.42 3.83 -2.80
CA ASN A 81 9.32 2.69 -2.53
C ASN A 81 10.18 2.30 -3.74
N MET A 82 9.90 2.83 -4.93
CA MET A 82 10.61 2.51 -6.16
C MET A 82 11.42 3.71 -6.66
N SER A 83 12.54 3.42 -7.31
CA SER A 83 13.39 4.44 -7.93
C SER A 83 14.16 3.81 -9.11
N PRO A 84 14.36 4.55 -10.22
CA PRO A 84 15.24 4.10 -11.31
C PRO A 84 16.70 3.94 -10.85
N ASP A 85 17.10 4.68 -9.82
CA ASP A 85 18.44 4.64 -9.22
C ASP A 85 18.46 3.80 -7.93
N GLY A 86 17.40 3.02 -7.69
CA GLY A 86 17.26 2.15 -6.53
C GLY A 86 17.98 0.80 -6.67
N GLY A 87 17.67 -0.12 -5.76
CA GLY A 87 18.29 -1.44 -5.68
C GLY A 87 19.41 -1.49 -4.64
N GLY A 88 20.23 -2.53 -4.71
CA GLY A 88 21.25 -2.82 -3.69
C GLY A 88 20.67 -3.39 -2.39
N GLU A 89 21.41 -3.18 -1.31
CA GLU A 89 21.01 -3.54 0.06
C GLU A 89 20.81 -2.25 0.87
N PRO A 90 19.93 -2.25 1.89
CA PRO A 90 19.75 -1.08 2.75
C PRO A 90 21.03 -0.78 3.53
N ASP A 91 21.15 0.45 4.00
CA ASP A 91 22.21 0.89 4.91
C ASP A 91 21.63 1.52 6.20
N GLY A 92 22.52 1.96 7.09
CA GLY A 92 22.16 2.67 8.32
C GLY A 92 21.21 1.90 9.24
N ASP A 93 20.30 2.64 9.87
CA ASP A 93 19.39 2.12 10.89
C ASP A 93 18.42 1.06 10.33
N VAL A 94 18.06 1.15 9.05
CA VAL A 94 17.17 0.17 8.41
C VAL A 94 17.88 -1.16 8.22
N ALA A 95 19.14 -1.15 7.77
CA ALA A 95 19.94 -2.38 7.65
C ALA A 95 20.12 -3.06 9.01
N ALA A 96 20.48 -2.28 10.04
CA ALA A 96 20.66 -2.78 11.40
C ALA A 96 19.37 -3.41 11.94
N ALA A 97 18.22 -2.77 11.75
CA ALA A 97 16.93 -3.30 12.18
C ALA A 97 16.54 -4.58 11.41
N ILE A 98 16.87 -4.67 10.11
CA ILE A 98 16.63 -5.88 9.33
C ILE A 98 17.47 -7.04 9.86
N ASP A 99 18.75 -6.80 10.12
CA ASP A 99 19.64 -7.81 10.69
C ASP A 99 19.18 -8.25 12.09
N GLU A 100 18.71 -7.31 12.93
CA GLU A 100 18.18 -7.61 14.26
C GLU A 100 16.94 -8.51 14.21
N TYR A 101 15.95 -8.20 13.36
CA TYR A 101 14.64 -8.86 13.40
C TYR A 101 14.47 -10.02 12.42
N PHE A 102 15.30 -10.08 11.36
CA PHE A 102 15.26 -11.14 10.35
C PHE A 102 16.59 -11.91 10.23
N GLY A 103 17.59 -11.55 11.03
CA GLY A 103 18.91 -12.20 11.09
C GLY A 103 19.86 -11.82 9.96
N SER A 104 19.34 -11.46 8.79
CA SER A 104 20.11 -10.91 7.66
C SER A 104 19.16 -10.33 6.60
N PHE A 105 19.68 -9.47 5.72
CA PHE A 105 18.95 -9.03 4.53
C PHE A 105 18.47 -10.20 3.64
N ALA A 106 19.27 -11.26 3.53
CA ALA A 106 18.88 -12.48 2.81
C ALA A 106 17.70 -13.20 3.49
N GLY A 107 17.71 -13.28 4.82
CA GLY A 107 16.61 -13.81 5.64
C GLY A 107 15.32 -13.02 5.46
N PHE A 108 15.42 -11.69 5.54
CA PHE A 108 14.32 -10.77 5.24
C PHE A 108 13.74 -11.01 3.84
N LYS A 109 14.58 -11.00 2.79
CA LYS A 109 14.12 -11.24 1.41
C LYS A 109 13.46 -12.60 1.25
N GLY A 110 13.99 -13.63 1.91
CA GLY A 110 13.41 -14.97 1.90
C GLY A 110 11.98 -14.97 2.42
N GLN A 111 11.75 -14.39 3.61
CA GLN A 111 10.41 -14.29 4.19
C GLN A 111 9.50 -13.36 3.40
N PHE A 112 9.99 -12.19 2.97
CA PHE A 112 9.20 -11.19 2.24
C PHE A 112 8.69 -11.73 0.91
N ASN A 113 9.54 -12.46 0.18
CA ASN A 113 9.16 -13.11 -1.08
C ASN A 113 8.18 -14.26 -0.85
N ALA A 114 8.39 -15.08 0.19
CA ALA A 114 7.45 -16.15 0.52
C ALA A 114 6.06 -15.60 0.87
N ALA A 115 6.00 -14.51 1.65
CA ALA A 115 4.76 -13.81 1.95
C ALA A 115 4.11 -13.24 0.69
N ALA A 116 4.86 -12.60 -0.22
CA ALA A 116 4.27 -12.06 -1.46
C ALA A 116 3.70 -13.17 -2.36
N ASN A 117 4.44 -14.26 -2.55
CA ASN A 117 4.10 -15.32 -3.51
C ASN A 117 3.00 -16.28 -3.04
N SER A 118 2.71 -16.32 -1.73
CA SER A 118 1.75 -17.27 -1.16
C SER A 118 0.34 -16.70 -0.93
N ILE A 119 0.08 -15.46 -1.36
CA ILE A 119 -1.22 -14.81 -1.20
C ILE A 119 -2.29 -15.57 -1.99
N GLN A 120 -3.37 -15.94 -1.31
CA GLN A 120 -4.52 -16.62 -1.91
C GLN A 120 -5.59 -15.61 -2.35
N GLY A 121 -5.28 -14.82 -3.39
CA GLY A 121 -6.15 -13.76 -3.89
C GLY A 121 -5.38 -12.49 -4.22
N SER A 122 -6.04 -11.34 -4.14
CA SER A 122 -5.37 -10.04 -4.21
C SER A 122 -4.71 -9.69 -2.87
N GLY A 123 -3.55 -9.05 -2.87
CA GLY A 123 -2.89 -8.66 -1.64
C GLY A 123 -1.48 -8.11 -1.82
N TRP A 124 -0.81 -7.90 -0.68
CA TRP A 124 0.52 -7.30 -0.60
C TRP A 124 1.41 -8.02 0.41
N SER A 125 2.72 -7.96 0.21
CA SER A 125 3.70 -8.20 1.26
C SER A 125 4.23 -6.86 1.75
N MET A 126 4.21 -6.62 3.05
CA MET A 126 4.56 -5.33 3.63
C MET A 126 5.59 -5.51 4.75
N LEU A 127 6.69 -4.76 4.67
CA LEU A 127 7.56 -4.52 5.80
C LEU A 127 6.96 -3.38 6.61
N VAL A 128 6.67 -3.62 7.89
CA VAL A 128 6.02 -2.65 8.77
C VAL A 128 6.79 -2.47 10.07
N TRP A 129 6.64 -1.30 10.68
CA TRP A 129 7.09 -1.03 12.04
C TRP A 129 5.91 -1.22 13.01
N ASP A 130 6.04 -2.20 13.89
CA ASP A 130 5.12 -2.39 15.02
C ASP A 130 5.49 -1.41 16.13
N THR A 131 4.61 -0.42 16.37
CA THR A 131 4.82 0.59 17.41
C THR A 131 4.56 0.09 18.82
N LEU A 132 3.85 -1.03 19.01
CA LEU A 132 3.63 -1.64 20.32
C LEU A 132 4.84 -2.48 20.72
N GLY A 133 5.27 -3.37 19.82
CA GLY A 133 6.42 -4.24 20.01
C GLY A 133 7.78 -3.58 19.73
N GLN A 134 7.77 -2.36 19.18
CA GLN A 134 8.97 -1.62 18.75
C GLN A 134 9.90 -2.49 17.88
N ARG A 135 9.35 -3.10 16.82
CA ARG A 135 10.07 -4.05 15.96
C ARG A 135 9.64 -4.02 14.50
N LEU A 136 10.50 -4.50 13.61
CA LEU A 136 10.11 -4.81 12.24
C LEU A 136 9.37 -6.14 12.13
N ASN A 137 8.31 -6.14 11.33
CA ASN A 137 7.54 -7.33 10.99
C ASN A 137 7.23 -7.36 9.48
N ILE A 138 6.97 -8.56 8.95
CA ILE A 138 6.39 -8.74 7.61
C ILE A 138 4.94 -9.14 7.77
N ASN A 139 4.03 -8.36 7.18
CA ASN A 139 2.60 -8.66 7.12
C ASN A 139 2.20 -9.03 5.70
N GLN A 140 1.27 -9.98 5.58
CA GLN A 140 0.64 -10.37 4.32
C GLN A 140 -0.75 -9.73 4.26
N LEU A 141 -0.89 -8.61 3.55
CA LEU A 141 -2.16 -7.89 3.43
C LEU A 141 -3.09 -8.60 2.45
N PHE A 142 -4.37 -8.73 2.80
CA PHE A 142 -5.41 -9.22 1.89
C PHE A 142 -6.23 -8.07 1.32
N ASP A 143 -6.47 -8.12 0.01
CA ASP A 143 -7.03 -7.03 -0.78
C ASP A 143 -6.23 -5.72 -0.59
N GLN A 144 -6.83 -4.72 0.05
CA GLN A 144 -6.21 -3.42 0.31
C GLN A 144 -6.31 -2.98 1.79
N GLN A 145 -7.02 -3.75 2.63
CA GLN A 145 -7.44 -3.32 3.97
C GLN A 145 -7.56 -4.47 4.97
N GLY A 146 -7.35 -5.72 4.56
CA GLY A 146 -7.51 -6.89 5.41
C GLY A 146 -6.18 -7.45 5.90
N ASN A 147 -6.19 -8.09 7.08
CA ASN A 147 -5.04 -8.81 7.64
C ASN A 147 -3.85 -7.92 8.07
N LEU A 148 -4.15 -6.79 8.72
CA LEU A 148 -3.19 -6.02 9.52
C LEU A 148 -3.57 -6.11 11.01
N PRO A 149 -2.60 -6.24 11.93
CA PRO A 149 -2.83 -6.24 13.38
C PRO A 149 -3.22 -4.86 13.92
#